data_AF-A0A8F2JC50-F1
#
_entry.id   AF-A0A8F2JC50-F1
#
_cell.length_a   1.000
_cell.length_b   1.000
_cell.length_c   1.000
_cell.angle_alpha   90.00
_cell.angle_beta   90.00
_cell.angle_gamma   90.00
#
_symmetry.space_group_name_H-M   'P 1'
#
loop_
_entity.id
_entity.type
_entity.pdbx_description
1 polymer ?
#
loop_
_entity_poly.entity_id
_entity_poly.type
_entity_poly.pdbx_seq_one_letter_code
_entity_poly.pdbx_strand_id
1 'polypeptide(L)'
;MTQDQVTELVSTSMTQLSDSFTFQFTELRAMVDANDADTREQFQLFEEYIRFENGNIILGEKGSELVLRQENDRISFLDGGAEVAYFSNKQLVVLDGHFLHSLRIGPVAFIPRENGNISLTKVG
;
A
#
# COMPACT_ATOMS: atom_id res chain seq x y z
N MET A 1 28.85 -8.49 29.13
CA MET A 1 29.36 -7.63 28.04
C MET A 1 28.91 -8.30 26.76
N THR A 2 28.19 -7.75 25.79
CA THR A 2 27.50 -6.48 25.46
C THR A 2 26.66 -6.87 24.22
N GLN A 3 25.39 -6.51 24.13
CA GLN A 3 24.88 -5.55 23.14
C GLN A 3 25.27 -5.84 21.68
N ASP A 4 24.23 -5.89 20.83
CA ASP A 4 24.23 -5.51 19.41
C ASP A 4 24.26 -6.59 18.31
N GLN A 5 23.11 -6.67 17.63
CA GLN A 5 22.95 -6.78 16.18
C GLN A 5 23.25 -8.13 15.52
N VAL A 6 22.24 -9.00 15.47
CA VAL A 6 21.82 -9.51 14.15
C VAL A 6 20.32 -9.30 14.05
N THR A 7 19.96 -8.03 13.86
CA THR A 7 18.79 -7.70 13.07
C THR A 7 19.06 -8.26 11.68
N GLU A 8 18.59 -9.46 11.36
CA GLU A 8 18.58 -9.92 9.97
C GLU A 8 17.45 -9.16 9.30
N LEU A 9 17.85 -7.98 8.84
CA LEU A 9 17.02 -7.04 8.10
C LEU A 9 16.49 -7.80 6.89
N VAL A 10 15.18 -8.00 6.78
CA VAL A 10 14.56 -8.30 5.48
C VAL A 10 14.94 -7.15 4.56
N SER A 11 16.00 -7.33 3.79
CA SER A 11 16.53 -6.29 2.91
C SER A 11 15.67 -6.23 1.67
N THR A 12 14.57 -5.50 1.79
CA THR A 12 13.70 -5.17 0.67
C THR A 12 14.31 -3.97 -0.03
N SER A 13 14.85 -4.20 -1.23
CA SER A 13 15.23 -3.11 -2.13
C SER A 13 14.02 -2.78 -3.00
N MET A 14 13.50 -1.57 -2.81
CA MET A 14 12.46 -0.99 -3.66
C MET A 14 13.12 0.04 -4.58
N THR A 15 13.19 -0.28 -5.87
CA THR A 15 13.62 0.67 -6.89
C THR A 15 12.43 1.04 -7.77
N GLN A 16 12.07 2.33 -7.73
CA GLN A 16 11.05 2.90 -8.59
C GLN A 16 11.74 3.79 -9.63
N LEU A 17 11.64 3.39 -10.90
CA LEU A 17 12.04 4.19 -12.05
C LEU A 17 10.77 4.83 -12.67
N SER A 18 10.96 5.73 -13.63
CA SER A 18 9.84 6.38 -14.32
C SER A 18 8.98 5.42 -15.15
N ASP A 19 9.52 4.24 -15.46
CA ASP A 19 8.98 3.24 -16.38
C ASP A 19 8.98 1.81 -15.82
N SER A 20 9.50 1.60 -14.61
CA SER A 20 9.56 0.27 -14.02
C SER A 20 9.54 0.30 -12.50
N PHE A 21 8.99 -0.77 -11.94
CA PHE A 21 8.92 -1.00 -10.52
C PHE A 21 9.57 -2.35 -10.22
N THR A 22 10.68 -2.34 -9.48
CA THR A 22 11.42 -3.57 -9.16
C THR A 22 11.46 -3.80 -7.66
N PHE A 23 10.94 -4.95 -7.23
CA PHE A 23 11.16 -5.51 -5.90
C PHE A 23 12.26 -6.57 -5.97
N GLN A 24 13.33 -6.38 -5.21
CA GLN A 24 14.38 -7.39 -5.03
C GLN A 24 14.37 -7.86 -3.57
N PHE A 25 14.11 -9.15 -3.39
CA PHE A 25 14.27 -9.86 -2.12
C PHE A 25 15.60 -10.59 -2.14
N THR A 26 16.58 -10.12 -1.37
CA THR A 26 17.96 -10.62 -1.43
C THR A 26 18.15 -11.96 -0.67
N GLU A 27 17.31 -12.25 0.32
CA GLU A 27 17.51 -13.34 1.29
C GLU A 27 16.59 -14.57 1.13
N LEU A 28 15.78 -14.66 0.07
CA LEU A 28 14.93 -15.84 -0.16
C LEU A 28 15.73 -17.14 -0.47
N ARG A 29 17.06 -17.05 -0.61
CA ARG A 29 17.91 -18.16 -1.10
C ARG A 29 18.71 -18.90 -0.03
N ALA A 30 18.77 -18.40 1.20
CA ALA A 30 19.53 -19.04 2.29
C ALA A 30 18.64 -19.76 3.31
N MET A 31 17.36 -19.40 3.44
CA MET A 31 16.42 -19.97 4.40
C MET A 31 15.59 -21.15 3.83
N VAL A 32 16.22 -21.99 3.01
CA VAL A 32 15.62 -23.27 2.56
C VAL A 32 16.23 -24.47 3.31
N ASP A 33 17.30 -24.26 4.10
CA ASP A 33 17.90 -25.34 4.87
C ASP A 33 17.25 -25.50 6.26
N ALA A 34 16.25 -26.37 6.25
CA ALA A 34 15.85 -27.28 7.32
C ALA A 34 15.33 -26.69 8.66
N ASN A 35 13.99 -26.81 8.84
CA ASN A 35 13.27 -26.94 10.12
C ASN A 35 12.66 -25.74 10.86
N ASP A 36 12.55 -24.54 10.30
CA ASP A 36 11.75 -23.50 10.98
C ASP A 36 10.26 -23.58 10.62
N ALA A 37 9.44 -23.97 11.61
CA ALA A 37 7.98 -23.83 11.54
C ALA A 37 7.57 -22.35 11.45
N ASP A 38 8.31 -21.48 12.13
CA ASP A 38 8.08 -20.04 12.18
C ASP A 38 8.22 -19.37 10.80
N THR A 39 9.20 -19.80 9.98
CA THR A 39 9.37 -19.33 8.60
C THR A 39 8.17 -19.72 7.71
N ARG A 40 7.59 -20.91 7.93
CA ARG A 40 6.40 -21.36 7.19
C ARG A 40 5.17 -20.57 7.58
N GLU A 41 4.99 -20.28 8.87
CA GLU A 41 3.88 -19.44 9.35
C GLU A 41 4.00 -18.00 8.81
N GLN A 42 5.19 -17.42 8.81
CA GLN A 42 5.43 -16.11 8.21
C GLN A 42 5.17 -16.10 6.71
N PHE A 43 5.58 -17.15 5.99
CA PHE A 43 5.31 -17.28 4.56
C PHE A 43 3.82 -17.41 4.26
N GLN A 44 3.08 -18.16 5.07
CA GLN A 44 1.62 -18.26 4.97
C GLN A 44 0.94 -16.91 5.23
N LEU A 45 1.42 -16.14 6.21
CA LEU A 45 0.97 -14.76 6.45
C LEU A 45 1.25 -13.87 5.23
N PHE A 46 2.41 -14.01 4.59
CA PHE A 46 2.69 -13.28 3.35
C PHE A 46 1.71 -13.65 2.24
N GLU A 47 1.47 -14.94 1.97
CA GLU A 47 0.50 -15.37 0.95
C GLU A 47 -0.95 -14.94 1.26
N GLU A 48 -1.29 -14.82 2.55
CA GLU A 48 -2.62 -14.41 2.99
C GLU A 48 -2.90 -12.93 2.71
N TYR A 49 -1.88 -12.07 2.73
CA TYR A 49 -2.05 -10.62 2.58
C TYR A 49 -1.39 -10.02 1.33
N ILE A 50 -0.43 -10.70 0.72
CA ILE A 50 0.38 -10.22 -0.41
C ILE A 50 0.45 -11.34 -1.45
N ARG A 51 -0.22 -11.14 -2.59
CA ARG A 51 -0.30 -12.16 -3.65
C ARG A 51 0.18 -11.61 -4.97
N PHE A 52 0.86 -12.45 -5.74
CA PHE A 52 1.28 -12.16 -7.11
C PHE A 52 0.37 -12.92 -8.07
N GLU A 53 -0.59 -12.23 -8.68
CA GLU A 53 -1.65 -12.83 -9.50
C GLU A 53 -1.70 -12.17 -10.87
N ASN A 54 -1.57 -12.95 -11.94
CA ASN A 54 -1.67 -12.47 -13.33
C ASN A 54 -0.74 -11.27 -13.67
N GLY A 55 0.44 -11.21 -13.04
CA GLY A 55 1.40 -10.11 -13.23
C GLY A 55 1.14 -8.87 -12.36
N ASN A 56 0.13 -8.92 -11.49
CA ASN A 56 -0.21 -7.85 -10.55
C ASN A 56 0.21 -8.23 -9.13
N ILE A 57 0.36 -7.22 -8.26
CA ILE A 57 0.51 -7.42 -6.82
C ILE A 57 -0.83 -7.07 -6.16
N ILE A 58 -1.41 -8.01 -5.42
CA ILE A 58 -2.63 -7.81 -4.65
C ILE A 58 -2.25 -7.70 -3.17
N LEU A 59 -2.64 -6.61 -2.52
CA LEU A 59 -2.48 -6.41 -1.08
C LEU A 59 -3.86 -6.41 -0.40
N GLY A 60 -3.98 -7.15 0.69
CA GLY A 60 -5.21 -7.32 1.46
C GLY A 60 -5.47 -8.79 1.76
N GLU A 61 -6.16 -9.06 2.86
CA GLU A 61 -6.52 -10.42 3.28
C GLU A 61 -7.23 -11.18 2.15
N LYS A 62 -6.96 -12.48 2.02
CA LYS A 62 -7.52 -13.29 0.94
C LYS A 62 -9.03 -13.39 1.12
N GLY A 63 -9.77 -13.00 0.09
CA GLY A 63 -11.24 -12.95 0.14
C GLY A 63 -11.81 -11.69 0.78
N SER A 64 -10.97 -10.74 1.21
CA SER A 64 -11.42 -9.39 1.57
C SER A 64 -12.03 -8.70 0.36
N GLU A 65 -13.13 -7.97 0.58
CA GLU A 65 -13.72 -7.09 -0.43
C GLU A 65 -12.82 -5.90 -0.72
N LEU A 66 -12.17 -5.37 0.33
CA LEU A 66 -11.24 -4.25 0.23
C LEU A 66 -9.82 -4.77 -0.02
N VAL A 67 -9.30 -4.50 -1.21
CA VAL A 67 -7.92 -4.86 -1.60
C VAL A 67 -7.28 -3.75 -2.42
N LEU A 68 -5.95 -3.69 -2.39
CA LEU A 68 -5.16 -2.87 -3.30
C LEU A 68 -4.59 -3.75 -4.41
N ARG A 69 -4.67 -3.30 -5.65
CA ARG A 69 -4.05 -3.95 -6.81
C ARG A 69 -3.02 -3.02 -7.45
N GLN A 70 -1.78 -3.48 -7.50
CA GLN A 70 -0.68 -2.84 -8.24
C GLN A 70 -0.54 -3.51 -9.60
N GLU A 71 -0.73 -2.71 -10.65
CA GLU A 71 -0.46 -3.04 -12.05
C GLU A 71 0.74 -2.20 -12.54
N ASN A 72 1.21 -2.42 -13.77
CA ASN A 72 2.38 -1.72 -14.29
C ASN A 72 2.22 -0.19 -14.37
N ASP A 73 1.02 0.28 -14.71
CA ASP A 73 0.70 1.70 -14.95
C ASP A 73 -0.42 2.23 -14.03
N ARG A 74 -0.85 1.43 -13.06
CA ARG A 74 -2.00 1.73 -12.21
C ARG A 74 -1.88 1.11 -10.82
N ILE A 75 -2.24 1.91 -9.80
CA ILE A 75 -2.44 1.45 -8.43
C ILE A 75 -3.92 1.61 -8.10
N SER A 76 -4.67 0.53 -7.92
CA SER A 76 -6.12 0.54 -7.74
C SER A 76 -6.52 0.13 -6.33
N PHE A 77 -7.47 0.85 -5.75
CA PHE A 77 -8.23 0.45 -4.56
C PHE A 77 -9.52 -0.20 -5.04
N LEU A 78 -9.70 -1.46 -4.68
CA LEU A 78 -10.87 -2.26 -5.04
C LEU A 78 -11.73 -2.48 -3.80
N ASP A 79 -13.04 -2.35 -3.94
CA ASP A 79 -14.05 -2.72 -2.95
C ASP A 79 -15.08 -3.63 -3.62
N GLY A 80 -15.20 -4.87 -3.16
CA GLY A 80 -16.04 -5.90 -3.79
C GLY A 80 -15.64 -6.18 -5.25
N GLY A 81 -14.37 -5.94 -5.61
CA GLY A 81 -13.86 -6.03 -6.98
C GLY A 81 -14.13 -4.80 -7.87
N ALA A 82 -14.88 -3.81 -7.39
CA ALA A 82 -15.07 -2.54 -8.09
C ALA A 82 -13.94 -1.56 -7.76
N GLU A 83 -13.39 -0.88 -8.77
CA GLU A 83 -12.37 0.15 -8.56
C GLU A 83 -13.00 1.43 -8.01
N VAL A 84 -12.71 1.74 -6.74
CA VAL A 84 -13.25 2.91 -6.03
C VAL A 84 -12.29 4.10 -6.03
N ALA A 85 -10.99 3.84 -6.20
CA ALA A 85 -9.98 4.85 -6.44
C ALA A 85 -8.79 4.26 -7.18
N TYR A 86 -8.03 5.08 -7.91
CA TYR A 86 -6.76 4.65 -8.48
C TYR A 86 -5.77 5.80 -8.67
N PHE A 87 -4.49 5.45 -8.70
CA PHE A 87 -3.42 6.30 -9.21
C PHE A 87 -3.00 5.80 -10.59
N SER A 88 -3.05 6.67 -11.60
CA SER A 88 -2.51 6.42 -12.94
C SER A 88 -2.25 7.74 -13.64
N ASN A 89 -1.30 7.79 -14.57
CA ASN A 89 -0.99 9.00 -15.36
C ASN A 89 -0.79 10.27 -14.51
N LYS A 90 -0.14 10.14 -13.35
CA LYS A 90 0.12 11.23 -12.38
C LYS A 90 -1.14 11.84 -11.78
N GLN A 91 -2.27 11.14 -11.83
CA GLN A 91 -3.55 11.57 -11.28
C GLN A 91 -4.05 10.57 -10.25
N LEU A 92 -4.59 11.09 -9.15
CA LEU A 92 -5.44 10.35 -8.23
C LEU A 92 -6.89 10.55 -8.68
N VAL A 93 -7.57 9.46 -8.97
CA VAL A 93 -9.00 9.45 -9.29
C VAL A 93 -9.71 8.71 -8.18
N VAL A 94 -10.74 9.33 -7.60
CA VAL A 94 -11.55 8.77 -6.52
C VAL A 94 -13.01 8.90 -6.95
N LEU A 95 -13.76 7.80 -6.90
CA LEU A 95 -15.16 7.77 -7.32
C LEU A 95 -16.05 8.57 -6.37
N ASP A 96 -15.89 8.37 -5.05
CA ASP A 96 -16.57 9.10 -3.99
C ASP A 96 -15.60 9.37 -2.83
N GLY A 97 -15.67 10.58 -2.24
CA GLY A 97 -14.78 11.01 -1.18
C GLY A 97 -15.54 11.68 -0.03
N HIS A 98 -15.48 11.08 1.15
CA HIS A 98 -15.98 11.66 2.39
C HIS A 98 -14.83 12.18 3.26
N PHE A 99 -14.65 13.50 3.31
CA PHE A 99 -13.59 14.16 4.09
C PHE A 99 -14.12 14.62 5.45
N LEU A 100 -13.63 14.01 6.54
CA LEU A 100 -14.15 14.27 7.89
C LEU A 100 -13.76 15.65 8.45
N HIS A 101 -12.58 16.15 8.10
CA HIS A 101 -12.02 17.35 8.74
C HIS A 101 -11.85 18.52 7.77
N SER A 102 -11.16 18.30 6.64
CA SER A 102 -10.99 19.32 5.62
C SER A 102 -10.55 18.71 4.30
N LEU A 103 -10.83 19.42 3.20
CA LEU A 103 -10.20 19.20 1.90
C LEU A 103 -9.27 20.38 1.62
N ARG A 104 -7.98 20.13 1.43
CA ARG A 104 -6.97 21.17 1.18
C ARG A 104 -6.41 21.07 -0.23
N ILE A 105 -6.38 22.21 -0.94
CA ILE A 105 -5.79 22.36 -2.27
C ILE A 105 -4.79 23.51 -2.20
N GLY A 106 -3.50 23.18 -2.15
CA GLY A 106 -2.44 24.17 -1.97
C GLY A 106 -2.62 24.99 -0.67
N PRO A 107 -2.55 26.34 -0.74
CA PRO A 107 -2.73 27.18 0.44
C PRO A 107 -4.21 27.39 0.82
N VAL A 108 -5.17 26.71 0.17
CA VAL A 108 -6.61 26.90 0.41
C VAL A 108 -7.22 25.62 0.99
N ALA A 109 -8.15 25.75 1.94
CA ALA A 109 -8.90 24.62 2.50
C ALA A 109 -10.40 24.88 2.58
N PHE A 110 -11.17 23.80 2.39
CA PHE A 110 -12.58 23.68 2.71
C PHE A 110 -12.71 23.05 4.10
N ILE A 111 -13.30 23.76 5.05
CA ILE A 111 -13.41 23.34 6.45
C ILE A 111 -14.88 23.38 6.87
N PRO A 112 -15.51 22.24 7.18
CA PRO A 112 -16.84 22.19 7.79
C PRO A 112 -16.84 22.90 9.15
N ARG A 113 -17.93 23.59 9.46
CA ARG A 113 -18.17 24.24 10.76
C ARG A 113 -19.22 23.44 11.53
N GLU A 114 -19.23 23.60 12.85
CA GLU A 114 -20.21 22.95 13.74
C GLU A 114 -21.67 23.26 13.37
N ASN A 115 -21.93 24.41 12.75
CA ASN A 115 -23.25 24.82 12.29
C ASN A 115 -23.64 24.29 10.90
N GLY A 116 -22.85 23.40 10.30
CA GLY A 116 -23.11 22.81 8.98
C GLY A 116 -22.66 23.66 7.79
N ASN A 117 -22.15 24.87 8.01
CA ASN A 117 -21.59 25.69 6.92
C ASN A 117 -20.16 25.26 6.57
N ILE A 118 -19.71 25.59 5.36
CA ILE A 118 -18.34 25.34 4.90
C ILE A 118 -17.59 26.66 4.81
N SER A 119 -16.40 26.73 5.42
CA SER A 119 -15.46 27.82 5.21
C SER A 119 -14.49 27.51 4.09
N LEU A 120 -14.31 28.47 3.19
CA LEU A 120 -13.20 28.50 2.24
C LEU A 120 -12.18 29.52 2.75
N THR A 121 -11.01 29.06 3.17
CA THR A 121 -9.99 29.95 3.75
C THR A 121 -8.59 29.59 3.29
N LYS A 122 -7.72 30.60 3.25
CA LYS A 122 -6.28 30.37 3.16
C LYS A 122 -5.80 29.74 4.48
N VAL A 123 -4.98 28.70 4.37
CA VAL A 123 -4.35 27.99 5.48
C VAL A 123 -2.84 27.92 5.24
N GLY A 124 -2.05 28.33 6.24
CA GLY A 124 -0.59 28.48 6.13
C GLY A 124 -0.14 29.93 6.12
#